data_AF-A0A7X4KXW8-F1
#
_entry.id   AF-A0A7X4KXW8-F1
#
_cell.length_a   1.000
_cell.length_b   1.000
_cell.length_c   1.000
_cell.angle_alpha   90.00
_cell.angle_beta   90.00
_cell.angle_gamma   90.00
#
_symmetry.space_group_name_H-M   'P 1'
#
loop_
_entity.id
_entity.type
_entity.pdbx_description
1 polymer ?
#
loop_
_entity_poly.entity_id
_entity_poly.type
_entity_poly.pdbx_seq_one_letter_code
_entity_poly.pdbx_strand_id
1 'polypeptide(L)'
;MTEADLDISEGRSFENLVNVMSTQVGLDLVEPGDAENSYLIHKLDGRAGIVGARMPPNGPFITDEALDIIKRWINDGARDN
;
A
#
# COMPACT_ATOMS: atom_id res chain seq x y z
N MET A 1 14.99 -26.72 0.17
CA MET A 1 14.15 -25.76 0.89
C MET A 1 13.72 -24.76 -0.15
N THR A 2 12.43 -24.78 -0.48
CA THR A 2 11.82 -24.12 -1.64
C THR A 2 12.01 -22.61 -1.56
N GLU A 3 12.59 -22.03 -2.61
CA GLU A 3 12.54 -20.59 -2.84
C GLU A 3 11.07 -20.17 -2.84
N ALA A 4 10.74 -19.16 -2.03
CA ALA A 4 9.44 -18.52 -2.13
C ALA A 4 9.42 -17.83 -3.49
N ASP A 5 8.83 -18.51 -4.46
CA ASP A 5 8.49 -18.00 -5.79
C ASP A 5 7.59 -16.79 -5.57
N LEU A 6 8.20 -15.61 -5.47
CA LEU A 6 7.52 -14.34 -5.32
C LEU A 6 6.86 -14.05 -6.68
N ASP A 7 5.73 -14.71 -6.92
CA ASP A 7 4.94 -14.54 -8.13
C ASP A 7 4.24 -13.17 -8.06
N ILE A 8 4.88 -12.21 -8.69
CA ILE A 8 4.45 -10.82 -8.88
C ILE A 8 3.58 -10.62 -10.12
N SER A 9 2.94 -11.68 -10.63
CA SER A 9 1.89 -11.52 -11.66
C SER A 9 0.87 -10.49 -11.18
N GLU A 10 0.48 -9.57 -12.07
CA GLU A 10 -0.27 -8.34 -11.75
C GLU A 10 -1.56 -8.60 -10.94
N GLY A 11 -2.20 -9.76 -11.10
CA GLY A 11 -3.37 -10.16 -10.30
C GLY A 11 -3.05 -10.65 -8.88
N ARG A 12 -1.89 -11.30 -8.65
CA ARG A 12 -1.51 -11.75 -7.30
C ARG A 12 -0.96 -10.62 -6.44
N SER A 13 -0.33 -9.61 -7.05
CA SER A 13 0.17 -8.45 -6.28
C SER A 13 -0.98 -7.65 -5.67
N PHE A 14 -2.12 -7.54 -6.38
CA PHE A 14 -3.34 -6.94 -5.87
C PHE A 14 -3.95 -7.73 -4.70
N GLU A 15 -4.13 -9.05 -4.84
CA GLU A 15 -4.68 -9.91 -3.78
C GLU A 15 -3.83 -9.91 -2.51
N ASN A 16 -2.52 -9.67 -2.64
CA ASN A 16 -1.60 -9.58 -1.51
C ASN A 16 -1.58 -8.20 -0.82
N LEU A 17 -2.34 -7.22 -1.34
CA LEU A 17 -2.38 -5.85 -0.81
C LEU A 17 -3.78 -5.46 -0.32
N VAL A 18 -4.82 -5.85 -1.05
CA VAL A 18 -6.19 -5.37 -0.81
C VAL A 18 -6.92 -6.25 0.19
N ASN A 19 -7.48 -5.64 1.26
CA ASN A 19 -8.06 -6.34 2.42
C ASN A 19 -7.06 -7.28 3.14
N VAL A 20 -5.77 -6.93 3.10
CA VAL A 20 -4.71 -7.71 3.75
C VAL A 20 -4.20 -6.94 4.96
N MET A 21 -4.39 -7.50 6.15
CA MET A 21 -3.88 -6.93 7.40
C MET A 21 -2.35 -6.79 7.35
N SER A 22 -1.85 -5.60 7.68
CA SER A 22 -0.41 -5.36 7.82
C SER A 22 0.17 -6.19 8.96
N THR A 23 1.37 -6.75 8.76
CA THR A 23 2.11 -7.42 9.83
C THR A 23 2.78 -6.43 10.80
N GLN A 24 2.77 -5.14 10.47
CA GLN A 24 3.48 -4.09 11.20
C GLN A 24 2.57 -3.28 12.12
N VAL A 25 1.31 -3.11 11.74
CA VAL A 25 0.31 -2.28 12.43
C VAL A 25 -1.07 -2.89 12.29
N GLY A 26 -2.03 -2.48 13.12
CA GLY A 26 -3.43 -2.94 13.06
C GLY A 26 -4.27 -2.26 11.96
N LEU A 27 -3.70 -2.07 10.77
CA LEU A 27 -4.34 -1.50 9.59
C LEU A 27 -4.14 -2.44 8.41
N ASP A 28 -5.08 -2.43 7.47
CA ASP A 28 -4.89 -3.12 6.20
C ASP A 28 -3.85 -2.39 5.33
N LEU A 29 -3.13 -3.15 4.50
CA LEU A 29 -2.17 -2.62 3.54
C LEU A 29 -2.90 -1.67 2.57
N VAL A 30 -4.02 -2.11 2.02
CA VAL A 30 -5.02 -1.31 1.31
C VAL A 30 -6.41 -1.68 1.83
N GLU A 31 -7.10 -0.70 2.39
CA GLU A 31 -8.51 -0.77 2.82
C GLU A 31 -9.39 -0.13 1.72
N PRO A 32 -10.14 -0.93 0.93
CA PRO A 32 -11.02 -0.42 -0.11
C PRO A 32 -12.04 0.59 0.42
N GLY A 33 -12.09 1.76 -0.21
CA GLY A 33 -13.00 2.84 0.19
C GLY A 33 -12.47 3.73 1.30
N ASP A 34 -11.31 3.42 1.90
CA ASP A 34 -10.71 4.24 2.96
C ASP A 34 -9.18 4.35 2.80
N ALA A 35 -8.75 5.31 1.99
CA ALA A 35 -7.34 5.64 1.81
C ALA A 35 -6.67 6.14 3.10
N GLU A 36 -7.42 6.76 4.01
CA GLU A 36 -6.87 7.32 5.25
C GLU A 36 -6.54 6.24 6.28
N ASN A 37 -7.23 5.10 6.25
CA ASN A 37 -6.93 3.92 7.06
C ASN A 37 -6.08 2.87 6.33
N SER A 38 -5.69 3.12 5.08
CA SER A 38 -4.78 2.25 4.33
C SER A 38 -3.30 2.49 4.70
N TYR A 39 -2.62 1.46 5.19
CA TYR A 39 -1.23 1.58 5.64
C TYR A 39 -0.25 1.95 4.51
N LEU A 40 -0.54 1.57 3.26
CA LEU A 40 0.25 1.98 2.10
C LEU A 40 0.33 3.52 2.00
N ILE A 41 -0.79 4.22 2.21
CA ILE A 41 -0.82 5.68 2.17
C ILE A 41 0.02 6.27 3.29
N HIS A 42 -0.05 5.70 4.50
CA HIS A 42 0.78 6.16 5.62
C HIS A 42 2.26 6.06 5.31
N LYS A 43 2.68 4.96 4.64
CA LYS A 43 4.06 4.74 4.23
C LYS A 43 4.53 5.68 3.13
N LEU A 44 3.68 5.98 2.14
CA LEU A 44 4.01 6.88 1.03
C LEU A 44 4.01 8.35 1.43
N ASP A 45 3.13 8.73 2.36
CA ASP A 45 2.99 10.08 2.90
C ASP A 45 4.00 10.35 4.03
N GLY A 46 4.51 9.29 4.68
CA GLY A 46 5.49 9.40 5.77
C GLY A 46 4.88 9.82 7.10
N ARG A 47 3.65 9.36 7.39
CA ARG A 47 2.90 9.73 8.59
C ARG A 47 3.56 9.23 9.88
N ALA A 48 3.24 9.88 10.99
CA ALA A 48 3.60 9.38 12.31
C ALA A 48 2.95 8.01 12.57
N GLY A 49 3.68 7.07 13.16
CA GLY A 49 3.18 5.73 13.47
C GLY A 49 3.53 4.65 12.43
N ILE A 50 4.18 4.99 11.31
CA ILE A 50 4.73 3.98 10.41
C ILE A 50 5.89 3.22 11.05
N VAL A 51 6.00 1.94 10.73
CA VAL A 51 7.16 1.13 11.09
C VAL A 51 8.25 1.31 10.02
N GLY A 52 9.46 1.65 10.48
CA GLY A 52 10.60 1.94 9.61
C GLY A 52 10.55 3.37 9.05
N ALA A 53 10.92 3.53 7.78
CA ALA A 53 10.97 4.83 7.11
C ALA A 53 9.83 5.00 6.08
N ARG A 54 9.62 6.25 5.66
CA ARG A 54 8.78 6.62 4.50
C ARG A 54 9.25 5.85 3.26
N MET A 55 8.30 5.46 2.43
CA MET A 55 8.54 4.79 1.15
C MET A 55 8.52 5.77 -0.03
N PRO A 56 9.32 5.51 -1.08
CA PRO A 56 10.42 4.55 -1.12
C PRO A 56 11.59 4.96 -0.19
N PRO A 57 12.37 4.00 0.32
CA PRO A 57 13.47 4.29 1.23
C PRO A 57 14.51 5.17 0.53
N ASN A 58 14.96 6.23 1.19
CA ASN A 58 15.93 7.22 0.68
C ASN A 58 15.46 8.02 -0.55
N GLY A 59 14.20 7.86 -0.97
CA GLY A 59 13.62 8.56 -2.12
C GLY A 59 14.10 8.03 -3.49
N PRO A 60 13.71 8.70 -4.60
CA PRO A 60 12.85 9.88 -4.64
C PRO A 60 11.44 9.53 -4.15
N PHE A 61 10.86 10.39 -3.31
CA PHE A 61 9.48 10.18 -2.86
C PHE A 61 8.50 10.37 -4.01
N ILE A 62 7.38 9.68 -3.92
CA ILE A 62 6.27 9.90 -4.85
C ILE A 62 5.77 11.35 -4.73
N THR A 63 5.33 11.94 -5.84
CA THR A 63 4.76 13.30 -5.82
C THR A 63 3.39 13.29 -5.17
N ASP A 64 2.95 14.46 -4.71
CA ASP A 64 1.61 14.61 -4.13
C ASP A 64 0.53 14.26 -5.16
N GLU A 65 0.71 14.58 -6.44
CA GLU A 65 -0.27 14.19 -7.48
C GLU A 65 -0.37 12.67 -7.63
N ALA A 66 0.76 11.97 -7.62
CA ALA A 66 0.77 10.53 -7.76
C ALA A 66 0.24 9.84 -6.48
N LEU A 67 0.48 10.42 -5.29
CA LEU A 67 -0.15 9.99 -4.05
C LEU A 67 -1.68 10.15 -4.12
N ASP A 68 -2.17 11.27 -4.66
CA ASP A 68 -3.62 11.53 -4.79
C ASP A 68 -4.29 10.59 -5.78
N ILE A 69 -3.60 10.18 -6.85
CA ILE A 69 -4.09 9.14 -7.76
C ILE A 69 -4.28 7.82 -7.01
N ILE A 70 -3.33 7.42 -6.17
CA ILE A 70 -3.43 6.19 -5.38
C ILE A 70 -4.56 6.30 -4.36
N LYS A 71 -4.65 7.40 -3.61
CA LYS A 71 -5.76 7.64 -2.67
C LYS A 71 -7.11 7.54 -3.36
N ARG A 72 -7.24 8.10 -4.56
CA ARG A 72 -8.47 8.01 -5.35
C ARG A 72 -8.79 6.57 -5.74
N TRP A 73 -7.83 5.82 -6.25
CA TRP A 73 -8.04 4.41 -6.59
C TRP A 73 -8.50 3.59 -5.37
N ILE A 74 -7.90 3.81 -4.20
CA ILE A 74 -8.32 3.15 -2.96
C ILE A 74 -9.75 3.56 -2.60
N ASN A 75 -10.06 4.87 -2.58
CA ASN A 75 -11.39 5.39 -2.25
C ASN A 75 -12.48 4.94 -3.25
N ASP A 76 -12.12 4.68 -4.51
CA ASP A 76 -13.01 4.13 -5.54
C ASP A 76 -13.23 2.60 -5.37
N GLY A 77 -12.72 2.04 -4.27
CA GLY A 77 -12.90 0.64 -3.87
C GLY A 77 -11.75 -0.27 -4.26
N ALA A 78 -10.57 0.29 -4.54
CA ALA A 78 -9.35 -0.42 -4.91
C ALA A 78 -9.66 -1.55 -5.91
N ARG A 79 -10.24 -1.22 -7.07
CA ARG A 79 -10.72 -2.24 -8.03
C ARG A 79 -9.55 -2.81 -8.83
N ASP A 80 -9.57 -4.12 -9.04
CA ASP A 80 -8.70 -4.79 -10.01
C ASP A 80 -9.25 -4.53 -11.42
N ASN A 81 -8.43 -3.98 -12.31
CA ASN A 81 -8.84 -3.48 -13.64
C ASN A 81 -8.18 -4.29 -14.75
#